data_AF-A0AAW9GU14-F1
#
_entry.id   AF-A0AAW9GU14-F1
#
_cell.length_a   1.000
_cell.length_b   1.000
_cell.length_c   1.000
_cell.angle_alpha   90.00
_cell.angle_beta   90.00
_cell.angle_gamma   90.00
#
_symmetry.space_group_name_H-M   'P 1'
#
loop_
_entity.id
_entity.type
_entity.pdbx_description
1 polymer ?
#
loop_
_entity_poly.entity_id
_entity_poly.type
_entity_poly.pdbx_seq_one_letter_code
_entity_poly.pdbx_strand_id
1 'polypeptide(L)'
;LTIEGVPPITGRPPICRKALLKCFFLKTVFQINSLRKLTRFLHQYPSFRASCGLSFIPHISTFSRVGTWFREEGIPIIHEKVLQELNLGLIPCVLIDSTALRSSLYDSQAKWG
;
A
#
# COMPACT_ATOMS: atom_id res chain seq x y z
N LEU A 1 -23.26 39.02 12.08
CA LEU A 1 -21.97 38.31 11.95
C LEU A 1 -22.15 37.16 10.97
N THR A 2 -22.05 37.47 9.69
CA THR A 2 -22.06 36.52 8.58
C THR A 2 -20.68 35.85 8.53
N ILE A 3 -20.61 34.57 8.90
CA ILE A 3 -19.42 33.76 8.71
C ILE A 3 -19.32 33.48 7.21
N GLU A 4 -18.41 34.17 6.54
CA GLU A 4 -18.13 34.00 5.12
C GLU A 4 -17.76 32.55 4.81
N GLY A 5 -18.31 32.07 3.70
CA GLY A 5 -18.31 30.68 3.29
C GLY A 5 -16.91 30.15 3.07
N VAL A 6 -16.50 29.23 3.94
CA VAL A 6 -15.52 28.22 3.56
C VAL A 6 -16.11 27.47 2.37
N PRO A 7 -15.45 27.46 1.20
CA PRO A 7 -15.96 26.70 0.06
C PRO A 7 -16.11 25.24 0.50
N PRO A 8 -17.24 24.57 0.18
CA PRO A 8 -17.37 23.16 0.47
C PRO A 8 -16.16 22.48 -0.16
N ILE A 9 -15.40 21.73 0.64
CA ILE A 9 -14.27 20.95 0.14
C ILE A 9 -14.86 19.85 -0.73
N THR A 10 -15.18 20.17 -1.98
CA THR A 10 -15.72 19.23 -2.95
C THR A 10 -14.57 18.37 -3.45
N GLY A 11 -14.32 17.29 -2.72
CA GLY A 11 -13.31 16.30 -3.04
C GLY A 11 -13.39 15.12 -2.08
N ARG A 12 -13.05 13.92 -2.55
CA ARG A 12 -12.89 12.76 -1.65
C ARG A 12 -11.83 13.15 -0.61
N PRO A 13 -12.08 12.97 0.70
CA PRO A 13 -11.11 13.36 1.72
C PRO A 13 -9.76 12.73 1.38
N PRO A 14 -8.65 13.49 1.49
CA PRO A 14 -7.34 13.00 1.12
C PRO A 14 -7.08 11.73 1.92
N ILE A 15 -6.98 10.61 1.22
CA ILE A 15 -6.77 9.32 1.87
C ILE A 15 -5.42 9.42 2.59
N CYS A 16 -5.45 9.31 3.92
CA CYS A 16 -4.28 9.49 4.75
C CYS A 16 -3.18 8.51 4.33
N ARG A 17 -2.07 9.00 3.77
CA ARG A 17 -0.92 8.17 3.37
C ARG A 17 -0.44 7.26 4.52
N LYS A 18 -0.47 7.77 5.76
CA LYS A 18 -0.16 7.01 6.97
C LYS A 18 -1.05 5.76 7.14
N ALA A 19 -2.34 5.85 6.83
CA ALA A 19 -3.25 4.71 6.90
C ALA A 19 -2.89 3.65 5.84
N LEU A 20 -2.56 4.08 4.63
CA LEU A 20 -2.13 3.18 3.56
C LEU A 20 -0.78 2.54 3.84
N LEU A 21 0.16 3.26 4.44
CA LEU A 21 1.44 2.69 4.87
C LEU A 21 1.23 1.54 5.87
N LYS A 22 0.31 1.69 6.84
CA LYS A 22 -0.08 0.60 7.75
C LYS A 22 -0.66 -0.59 6.99
N CYS A 23 -1.47 -0.36 5.96
CA CYS A 23 -1.98 -1.46 5.12
C CYS A 23 -0.85 -2.19 4.38
N PHE A 24 0.15 -1.47 3.88
CA PHE A 24 1.33 -2.09 3.26
C PHE A 24 2.19 -2.83 4.29
N PHE A 25 2.28 -2.34 5.52
CA PHE A 25 2.92 -3.07 6.60
C PHE A 25 2.21 -4.39 6.89
N LEU A 26 0.88 -4.40 6.99
CA LEU A 26 0.10 -5.64 7.08
C LEU A 26 0.35 -6.56 5.89
N LYS A 27 0.39 -6.00 4.67
CA LYS A 27 0.70 -6.74 3.45
C LYS A 27 2.06 -7.44 3.55
N THR A 28 3.06 -6.77 4.13
CA THR A 28 4.40 -7.31 4.35
C THR A 28 4.44 -8.37 5.45
N VAL A 29 3.88 -8.09 6.63
CA VAL A 29 3.89 -9.02 7.77
C VAL A 29 3.15 -10.32 7.45
N PHE A 30 2.00 -10.23 6.79
CA PHE A 30 1.19 -11.39 6.40
C PHE A 30 1.55 -11.96 5.03
N GLN A 31 2.65 -11.50 4.39
CA GLN A 31 3.12 -11.99 3.09
C GLN A 31 2.00 -12.02 2.02
N ILE A 32 1.19 -10.95 1.99
CA ILE A 32 0.07 -10.80 1.05
C ILE A 32 0.60 -10.31 -0.30
N ASN A 33 0.70 -11.23 -1.24
CA ASN A 33 1.41 -10.98 -2.50
C ASN A 33 0.70 -10.04 -3.49
N SER A 34 -0.57 -9.67 -3.28
CA SER A 34 -1.27 -8.76 -4.22
C SER A 34 -2.19 -7.76 -3.53
N LEU A 35 -2.42 -6.62 -4.19
CA LEU A 35 -3.36 -5.61 -3.71
C LEU A 35 -4.80 -6.14 -3.61
N ARG A 36 -5.20 -7.01 -4.54
CA ARG A 36 -6.53 -7.65 -4.51
C ARG A 36 -6.71 -8.57 -3.30
N LYS A 37 -5.66 -9.28 -2.89
CA LYS A 37 -5.69 -10.09 -1.66
C LYS A 37 -5.71 -9.19 -0.42
N LEU A 38 -4.96 -8.08 -0.43
CA LEU A 38 -4.98 -7.11 0.66
C LEU A 38 -6.39 -6.50 0.84
N THR A 39 -7.05 -6.08 -0.23
CA THR A 39 -8.41 -5.53 -0.12
C THR A 39 -9.40 -6.57 0.42
N ARG A 40 -9.35 -7.81 -0.08
CA ARG A 40 -10.16 -8.92 0.46
C ARG A 40 -9.89 -9.18 1.95
N PHE A 41 -8.62 -9.18 2.35
CA PHE A 41 -8.22 -9.34 3.76
C PHE A 41 -8.81 -8.24 4.64
N LEU A 42 -8.71 -6.97 4.22
CA LEU A 42 -9.28 -5.84 4.96
C LEU A 42 -10.82 -5.87 5.00
N HIS A 43 -11.47 -6.43 3.98
CA HIS A 43 -12.92 -6.66 3.97
C HIS A 43 -13.32 -7.76 4.96
N GLN A 44 -12.57 -8.85 4.99
CA GLN A 44 -12.84 -10.02 5.82
C GLN A 44 -12.55 -9.77 7.30
N TYR A 45 -11.56 -8.92 7.62
CA TYR A 45 -11.13 -8.64 8.98
C TYR A 45 -11.26 -7.14 9.34
N PRO A 46 -12.44 -6.69 9.79
CA PRO A 46 -12.70 -5.30 10.14
C PRO A 46 -11.75 -4.73 11.21
N SER A 47 -11.26 -5.56 12.13
CA SER A 47 -10.30 -5.15 13.16
C SER A 47 -9.00 -4.63 12.54
N PHE A 48 -8.44 -5.32 11.54
CA PHE A 48 -7.24 -4.85 10.84
C PHE A 48 -7.50 -3.58 10.03
N ARG A 49 -8.68 -3.46 9.43
CA ARG A 49 -9.13 -2.23 8.75
C ARG A 49 -9.18 -1.04 9.72
N ALA A 50 -9.79 -1.23 10.89
CA ALA A 50 -9.86 -0.22 11.94
C ALA A 50 -8.47 0.16 12.47
N SER A 51 -7.57 -0.81 12.69
CA SER A 51 -6.18 -0.56 13.11
C SER A 51 -5.36 0.23 12.09
N CYS A 52 -5.67 0.09 10.79
CA CYS A 52 -5.11 0.95 9.75
C CYS A 52 -5.66 2.38 9.79
N GLY A 53 -6.76 2.65 10.50
CA GLY A 53 -7.45 3.93 10.52
C GLY A 53 -8.34 4.14 9.29
N LEU A 54 -8.83 3.07 8.67
CA LEU A 54 -9.69 3.13 7.50
C LEU A 54 -11.17 2.97 7.90
N SER A 55 -11.99 4.00 7.62
CA SER A 55 -13.46 3.91 7.78
C SER A 55 -14.11 3.09 6.65
N PHE A 56 -13.55 3.19 5.44
CA PHE A 56 -13.91 2.37 4.27
C PHE A 56 -12.63 1.87 3.60
N ILE A 57 -12.75 0.84 2.77
CA ILE A 57 -11.61 0.30 2.02
C ILE A 57 -11.44 1.12 0.73
N PRO A 58 -10.27 1.76 0.53
CA PRO A 58 -9.98 2.48 -0.70
C PRO A 58 -10.04 1.59 -1.93
N HIS A 59 -10.23 2.20 -3.09
CA HIS A 59 -10.14 1.47 -4.34
C HIS A 59 -8.70 0.98 -4.59
N ILE A 60 -8.55 -0.15 -5.29
CA ILE A 60 -7.24 -0.75 -5.59
C ILE A 60 -6.30 0.26 -6.27
N SER A 61 -6.82 1.12 -7.15
CA SER A 61 -6.02 2.16 -7.81
C SER A 61 -5.41 3.16 -6.83
N THR A 62 -6.07 3.46 -5.71
CA THR A 62 -5.51 4.32 -4.65
C THR A 62 -4.29 3.65 -4.02
N PHE A 63 -4.41 2.37 -3.66
CA PHE A 63 -3.28 1.60 -3.13
C PHE A 63 -2.12 1.58 -4.13
N SER A 64 -2.40 1.33 -5.41
CA SER A 64 -1.37 1.30 -6.46
C SER A 64 -0.62 2.63 -6.59
N ARG A 65 -1.33 3.76 -6.62
CA ARG A 65 -0.72 5.10 -6.74
C ARG A 65 0.16 5.42 -5.54
N VAL A 66 -0.36 5.19 -4.33
CA VAL A 66 0.36 5.51 -3.10
C VAL A 66 1.52 4.54 -2.86
N GLY A 67 1.37 3.26 -3.23
CA GLY A 67 2.46 2.30 -3.22
C GLY A 67 3.58 2.68 -4.18
N THR A 68 3.27 3.31 -5.32
CA THR A 68 4.27 3.85 -6.26
C THR A 68 5.02 5.01 -5.63
N TRP A 69 4.29 5.97 -5.06
CA TRP A 69 4.88 7.09 -4.33
C TRP A 69 5.82 6.62 -3.20
N PHE A 70 5.41 5.62 -2.39
CA PHE A 70 6.29 5.07 -1.35
C PHE A 70 7.57 4.43 -1.88
N ARG A 71 7.55 3.86 -3.09
CA ARG A 71 8.76 3.32 -3.72
C ARG A 71 9.71 4.44 -4.13
N GLU A 72 9.17 5.50 -4.73
CA GLU A 72 9.94 6.69 -5.14
C GLU A 72 10.58 7.38 -3.93
N GLU A 73 9.88 7.44 -2.80
CA GLU A 73 10.38 7.99 -1.54
C GLU A 73 11.38 7.07 -0.80
N GLY A 74 11.71 5.91 -1.35
CA GLY A 74 12.72 5.01 -0.78
C GLY A 74 12.27 4.20 0.44
N ILE A 75 10.96 4.03 0.67
CA ILE A 75 10.44 3.18 1.76
C ILE A 75 11.00 1.74 1.74
N PRO A 76 11.19 1.07 0.58
CA PRO A 76 11.82 -0.26 0.57
C PRO A 76 13.23 -0.28 1.17
N ILE A 77 14.02 0.77 0.94
CA ILE A 77 15.39 0.90 1.47
C ILE A 77 15.34 1.12 2.98
N ILE A 78 14.42 1.97 3.45
CA ILE A 78 14.21 2.19 4.89
C ILE A 78 13.77 0.89 5.57
N HIS A 79 12.85 0.14 4.95
CA HIS A 79 12.39 -1.16 5.46
C HIS A 79 13.54 -2.16 5.59
N GLU A 80 14.39 -2.29 4.57
CA GLU A 80 15.55 -3.17 4.60
C GLU A 80 16.53 -2.79 5.72
N LYS A 81 16.87 -1.50 5.85
CA LYS A 81 17.75 -1.02 6.93
C LYS A 81 17.18 -1.30 8.31
N VAL A 82 15.88 -1.05 8.52
CA VAL A 82 15.21 -1.32 9.79
C VAL A 82 15.25 -2.81 10.14
N LEU A 83 15.06 -3.71 9.16
CA LEU A 83 15.19 -5.15 9.40
C LEU A 83 16.62 -5.54 9.79
N GLN A 84 17.63 -4.97 9.13
CA GLN A 84 19.04 -5.19 9.44
C GLN A 84 19.39 -4.70 10.85
N GLU A 85 18.98 -3.48 11.21
CA GLU A 85 19.21 -2.88 12.53
C GLU A 85 18.55 -3.69 13.66
N LEU A 86 17.36 -4.22 13.42
CA LEU A 86 16.62 -5.02 14.40
C LEU A 86 17.04 -6.51 14.41
N ASN A 87 18.01 -6.91 13.58
CA ASN A 87 18.45 -8.29 13.38
C ASN A 87 17.27 -9.26 13.11
N LEU A 88 16.26 -8.76 12.39
CA LEU A 88 15.11 -9.55 11.96
C LEU A 88 15.46 -10.21 10.62
N GLY A 89 15.01 -11.45 10.42
CA GLY A 89 15.14 -12.10 9.12
C GLY A 89 14.59 -11.22 7.99
N LEU A 90 15.12 -11.36 6.77
CA LEU A 90 14.72 -10.58 5.60
C LEU A 90 13.25 -10.86 5.25
N ILE A 91 12.33 -10.12 5.86
CA ILE A 91 10.91 -10.10 5.49
C ILE A 91 10.79 -9.25 4.22
N PRO A 92 10.49 -9.84 3.05
CA PRO A 92 10.48 -9.10 1.79
C PRO A 92 9.44 -7.98 1.85
N CYS A 93 9.85 -6.76 1.50
CA CYS A 93 8.96 -5.62 1.49
C CYS A 93 7.94 -5.76 0.35
N VAL A 94 6.70 -6.15 0.67
CA VAL A 94 5.69 -6.43 -0.35
C VAL A 94 4.96 -5.13 -0.75
N LEU A 95 5.70 -4.06 -1.05
CA LEU A 95 5.18 -2.84 -1.68
C LEU A 95 4.95 -3.03 -3.19
N ILE A 96 5.62 -4.00 -3.78
CA ILE A 96 5.46 -4.39 -5.19
C ILE A 96 4.23 -5.29 -5.29
N ASP A 97 3.32 -4.98 -6.22
CA ASP A 97 2.25 -5.90 -6.58
C ASP A 97 2.87 -7.05 -7.37
N SER A 98 2.59 -8.32 -7.02
CA SER A 98 3.18 -9.46 -7.75
C SER A 98 2.86 -9.43 -9.25
N THR A 99 1.79 -8.74 -9.63
CA THR A 99 1.43 -8.46 -11.02
C THR A 99 2.52 -7.67 -11.75
N ALA A 100 3.19 -6.74 -11.08
CA ALA A 100 4.30 -5.95 -11.64
C ALA A 100 5.61 -6.76 -11.74
N LEU A 101 5.85 -7.69 -10.81
CA LEU A 101 6.99 -8.63 -10.92
C LEU A 101 6.78 -9.63 -12.07
N ARG A 102 5.53 -10.06 -12.29
CA ARG A 102 5.19 -10.95 -13.41
C ARG A 102 5.26 -10.24 -14.75
N SER A 103 4.93 -8.95 -14.86
CA SER A 103 5.09 -8.25 -16.14
C SER A 103 6.57 -8.03 -16.49
N SER A 104 7.43 -7.66 -15.52
CA SER A 104 8.86 -7.47 -15.81
C SER A 104 9.62 -8.77 -16.12
N LEU A 105 9.23 -9.89 -15.50
CA LEU A 105 9.76 -11.22 -15.84
C LEU A 105 9.22 -11.72 -17.19
N TYR A 106 7.97 -11.37 -17.55
CA TYR A 106 7.40 -11.77 -18.83
C TYR A 106 7.94 -10.93 -19.99
N ASP A 107 8.16 -9.62 -19.82
CA ASP A 107 8.77 -8.76 -20.85
C ASP A 107 10.23 -9.12 -21.16
N SER A 108 10.95 -9.72 -20.20
CA SER A 108 12.31 -10.24 -20.42
C SER A 108 12.35 -11.67 -20.96
N GLN A 109 11.24 -12.42 -20.91
CA GLN A 109 11.10 -13.79 -21.43
C GLN A 109 10.25 -13.89 -22.71
N ALA A 110 9.51 -12.86 -23.11
CA ALA A 110 8.72 -12.79 -24.33
C ALA A 110 9.56 -12.40 -25.57
N LYS A 111 10.78 -12.93 -25.67
CA LYS A 111 11.53 -12.96 -26.92
C LYS A 111 11.44 -14.38 -27.49
N TRP A 112 10.61 -14.49 -28.53
CA TRP A 112 10.45 -15.61 -29.45
C TRP A 112 9.70 -16.85 -28.95
N GLY A 113 8.45 -16.92 -29.40
CA GLY A 113 7.69 -18.13 -29.66
C GLY A 113 6.77 -17.83 -30.84
#